data_AF-A0A4Y7RG97-F1
#
_entry.id   AF-A0A4Y7RG97-F1
#
_cell.length_a   1.000
_cell.length_b   1.000
_cell.length_c   1.000
_cell.angle_alpha   90.00
_cell.angle_beta   90.00
_cell.angle_gamma   90.00
#
_symmetry.space_group_name_H-M   'P 1'
#
loop_
_entity.id
_entity.type
_entity.pdbx_description
1 polymer ?
#
loop_
_entity_poly.entity_id
_entity_poly.type
_entity_poly.pdbx_seq_one_letter_code
_entity_poly.pdbx_strand_id
1 'polypeptide(L)'
;MDQVHLKVLRDWFDGYVRGYYSDDPELQIGVRLKEEHTLRVCRQIVQIGRSLQLTAEDLNLAEAVALLHDLGRFKQYAQYRTFNDRRSENHALLGLRELDRVGALRGLPGPEQSVIRTALEHHNACDLPGTLQGRELLFSRLIRDADKLDILEMTVQFLTSPSEALKPVLGPNLPDTGECSTVLVENLLQQKKCYYDDVKTLNDRKLLLLSWLYDLNFPYSLAEAARKGYINKIIDSLPDTEIIRSVDCYLQHYLMGRLRLGK
;
A
#
# COMPACT_ATOMS: atom_id res chain seq x y z
N MET A 1 -9.28 20.44 -1.20
CA MET A 1 -8.31 20.97 -0.23
C MET A 1 -7.48 22.06 -0.86
N ASP A 2 -7.50 23.26 -0.31
CA ASP A 2 -6.57 24.31 -0.77
C ASP A 2 -5.12 23.99 -0.40
N GLN A 3 -4.19 24.72 -1.02
CA GLN A 3 -2.76 24.50 -0.85
C GLN A 3 -2.25 24.86 0.55
N VAL A 4 -2.92 25.78 1.26
CA VAL A 4 -2.52 26.22 2.60
C VAL A 4 -2.78 25.10 3.61
N HIS A 5 -3.95 24.47 3.55
CA HIS A 5 -4.28 23.31 4.38
C HIS A 5 -3.32 22.14 4.16
N LEU A 6 -3.00 21.81 2.91
CA LEU A 6 -2.02 20.76 2.62
C LEU A 6 -0.64 21.11 3.19
N LYS A 7 -0.20 22.36 3.06
CA LYS A 7 1.08 22.79 3.63
C LYS A 7 1.11 22.63 5.15
N VAL A 8 0.04 23.05 5.85
CA VAL A 8 -0.07 22.88 7.31
C VAL A 8 -0.01 21.41 7.70
N LEU A 9 -0.68 20.52 6.95
CA LEU A 9 -0.62 19.08 7.19
C LEU A 9 0.78 18.49 6.98
N ARG A 10 1.51 18.92 5.93
CA ARG A 10 2.90 18.51 5.71
C ARG A 10 3.81 18.94 6.86
N ASP A 11 3.75 20.22 7.24
CA ASP A 11 4.55 20.76 8.35
C ASP A 11 4.23 20.02 9.67
N TRP A 12 2.96 19.68 9.90
CA TRP A 12 2.51 18.90 11.05
C TRP A 12 3.03 17.46 11.00
N PHE A 13 2.92 16.78 9.85
CA PHE A 13 3.39 15.40 9.66
C PHE A 13 4.89 15.29 9.91
N ASP A 14 5.67 16.22 9.36
CA ASP A 14 7.13 16.27 9.58
C ASP A 14 7.48 16.43 11.06
N GLY A 15 6.69 17.21 11.81
CA GLY A 15 6.84 17.34 13.26
C GLY A 15 6.46 16.05 13.99
N TYR A 16 5.37 15.39 13.57
CA TYR A 16 4.91 14.12 14.14
C TYR A 16 5.94 13.01 13.96
N VAL A 17 6.45 12.81 12.75
CA VAL A 17 7.42 11.75 12.42
C VAL A 17 8.74 11.97 13.14
N ARG A 18 9.24 13.21 13.22
CA ARG A 18 10.45 13.55 14.00
C ARG A 18 10.32 13.19 15.48
N GLY A 19 9.11 13.18 16.04
CA GLY A 19 8.86 12.71 17.40
C GLY A 19 9.15 11.22 17.62
N TYR A 20 9.28 10.43 16.55
CA TYR A 20 9.65 9.02 16.60
C TYR A 20 11.12 8.75 16.26
N TYR A 21 11.90 9.77 15.93
CA TYR A 21 13.33 9.58 15.70
C TYR A 21 14.01 9.11 16.99
N SER A 22 14.96 8.19 16.83
CA SER A 22 15.60 7.50 17.94
C SER A 22 17.08 7.23 17.62
N ASP A 23 17.89 7.20 18.67
CA ASP A 23 19.28 6.73 18.60
C ASP A 23 19.36 5.20 18.53
N ASP A 24 18.27 4.49 18.83
CA ASP A 24 18.13 3.05 18.59
C ASP A 24 18.11 2.78 17.08
N PRO A 25 19.14 2.11 16.52
CA PRO A 25 19.26 1.93 15.08
C PRO A 25 18.09 1.13 14.47
N GLU A 26 17.55 0.15 15.19
CA GLU A 26 16.44 -0.67 14.69
C GLU A 26 15.16 0.15 14.60
N LEU A 27 14.86 0.94 15.65
CA LEU A 27 13.72 1.85 15.66
C LEU A 27 13.84 2.86 14.51
N GLN A 28 15.03 3.46 14.38
CA GLN A 28 15.27 4.50 13.40
C GLN A 28 15.17 3.99 11.95
N ILE A 29 15.60 2.76 11.67
CA ILE A 29 15.43 2.14 10.35
C ILE A 29 13.95 2.00 10.02
N GLY A 30 13.12 1.50 10.94
CA GLY A 30 11.69 1.35 10.69
C GLY A 30 10.97 2.68 10.50
N VAL A 31 11.34 3.71 11.28
CA VAL A 31 10.77 5.06 11.12
C VAL A 31 11.13 5.66 9.77
N ARG A 32 12.40 5.60 9.36
CA ARG A 32 12.83 6.08 8.03
C ARG A 32 12.15 5.31 6.91
N LEU A 33 12.06 3.98 7.02
CA LEU A 33 11.39 3.15 6.01
C LEU A 33 9.95 3.63 5.77
N LYS A 34 9.23 3.95 6.85
CA LYS A 34 7.84 4.43 6.74
C LYS A 34 7.72 5.88 6.31
N GLU A 35 8.61 6.75 6.75
CA GLU A 35 8.68 8.14 6.25
C GLU A 35 8.91 8.18 4.73
N GLU A 36 9.93 7.45 4.24
CA GLU A 36 10.24 7.42 2.82
C GLU A 36 9.12 6.76 1.99
N HIS A 37 8.49 5.72 2.52
CA HIS A 37 7.30 5.09 1.96
C HIS A 37 6.16 6.10 1.81
N THR A 38 5.80 6.82 2.86
CA THR A 38 4.76 7.85 2.80
C THR A 38 5.06 8.89 1.70
N LEU A 39 6.30 9.36 1.60
CA LEU A 39 6.69 10.32 0.57
C LEU A 39 6.59 9.77 -0.86
N ARG A 40 6.91 8.48 -1.07
CA ARG A 40 6.71 7.81 -2.36
C ARG A 40 5.23 7.65 -2.68
N VAL A 41 4.41 7.22 -1.72
CA VAL A 41 2.95 7.09 -1.87
C VAL A 41 2.31 8.45 -2.20
N CYS A 42 2.76 9.55 -1.57
CA CYS A 42 2.32 10.91 -1.91
C CYS A 42 2.59 11.25 -3.39
N ARG A 43 3.76 10.89 -3.92
CA ARG A 43 4.05 11.08 -5.35
C ARG A 43 3.16 10.21 -6.23
N GLN A 44 3.00 8.94 -5.89
CA GLN A 44 2.22 7.99 -6.68
C GLN A 44 0.74 8.40 -6.76
N ILE A 45 0.13 8.79 -5.63
CA ILE A 45 -1.30 9.16 -5.61
C ILE A 45 -1.57 10.40 -6.45
N VAL A 46 -0.64 11.36 -6.46
CA VAL A 46 -0.74 12.57 -7.29
C VAL A 46 -0.60 12.23 -8.78
N GLN A 47 0.27 11.29 -9.15
CA GLN A 47 0.38 10.85 -10.55
C GLN A 47 -0.88 10.11 -11.02
N ILE A 48 -1.42 9.22 -10.19
CA ILE A 48 -2.71 8.56 -10.49
C ILE A 48 -3.80 9.63 -10.63
N GLY A 49 -3.91 10.57 -9.69
CA GLY A 49 -4.89 11.64 -9.75
C GLY A 49 -4.76 12.53 -11.00
N ARG A 50 -3.54 12.86 -11.43
CA ARG A 50 -3.31 13.62 -12.67
C ARG A 50 -3.77 12.87 -13.91
N SER A 51 -3.57 11.55 -13.95
CA SER A 51 -4.06 10.71 -15.06
C SER A 51 -5.59 10.73 -15.18
N LEU A 52 -6.29 10.98 -14.06
CA LEU A 52 -7.74 11.11 -13.98
C LEU A 52 -8.22 12.56 -14.16
N GLN A 53 -7.32 13.50 -14.44
CA GLN A 53 -7.61 14.93 -14.61
C GLN A 53 -8.32 15.54 -13.38
N LEU A 54 -7.96 15.09 -12.17
CA LEU A 54 -8.49 15.69 -10.94
C LEU A 54 -8.11 17.17 -10.82
N THR A 55 -8.98 17.95 -10.17
CA THR A 55 -8.72 19.37 -9.92
C THR A 55 -7.53 19.57 -8.99
N ALA A 56 -6.99 20.79 -8.94
CA ALA A 56 -5.91 21.11 -8.01
C ALA A 56 -6.29 20.83 -6.55
N GLU A 57 -7.55 21.12 -6.16
CA GLU A 57 -8.03 20.85 -4.81
C GLU A 57 -8.11 19.36 -4.48
N ASP A 58 -8.44 18.54 -5.47
CA ASP A 58 -8.54 17.09 -5.33
C ASP A 58 -7.17 16.41 -5.33
N LEU A 59 -6.22 16.92 -6.12
CA LEU A 59 -4.82 16.48 -6.05
C LEU A 59 -4.21 16.79 -4.68
N ASN A 60 -4.49 17.97 -4.12
CA ASN A 60 -4.04 18.32 -2.77
C ASN A 60 -4.67 17.41 -1.71
N LEU A 61 -5.97 17.12 -1.83
CA LEU A 61 -6.65 16.21 -0.91
C LEU A 61 -6.11 14.78 -1.03
N ALA A 62 -5.80 14.32 -2.24
CA ALA A 62 -5.22 13.00 -2.47
C ALA A 62 -3.85 12.91 -1.80
N GLU A 63 -3.02 13.93 -1.95
CA GLU A 63 -1.74 13.97 -1.26
C GLU A 63 -1.89 13.98 0.26
N ALA A 64 -2.84 14.72 0.82
CA ALA A 64 -3.12 14.68 2.26
C ALA A 64 -3.57 13.29 2.75
N VAL A 65 -4.39 12.57 1.97
CA VAL A 65 -4.74 11.17 2.26
C VAL A 65 -3.49 10.31 2.29
N ALA A 66 -2.62 10.41 1.29
CA ALA A 66 -1.37 9.66 1.24
C ALA A 66 -0.39 10.04 2.35
N LEU A 67 -0.33 11.30 2.75
CA LEU A 67 0.53 11.75 3.83
C LEU A 67 0.14 11.10 5.17
N LEU A 68 -1.15 10.86 5.37
CA LEU A 68 -1.70 10.41 6.65
C LEU A 68 -2.02 8.91 6.71
N HIS A 69 -2.01 8.19 5.57
CA HIS A 69 -2.52 6.81 5.49
C HIS A 69 -1.88 5.87 6.51
N ASP A 70 -0.56 5.97 6.66
CA ASP A 70 0.25 5.09 7.49
C ASP A 70 0.64 5.73 8.84
N LEU A 71 -0.08 6.77 9.29
CA LEU A 71 0.24 7.48 10.55
C LEU A 71 0.35 6.52 11.75
N GLY A 72 -0.49 5.48 11.77
CA GLY A 72 -0.46 4.47 12.82
C GLY A 72 0.84 3.64 12.85
N ARG A 73 1.57 3.53 11.74
CA ARG A 73 2.80 2.71 11.65
C ARG A 73 3.92 3.22 12.53
N PHE A 74 4.04 4.53 12.71
CA PHE A 74 5.09 5.11 13.55
C PHE A 74 4.92 4.67 15.01
N LYS A 75 3.69 4.81 15.54
CA LYS A 75 3.35 4.33 16.88
C LYS A 75 3.42 2.81 16.99
N GLN A 76 2.90 2.09 15.99
CA GLN A 76 2.92 0.63 15.95
C GLN A 76 4.36 0.12 16.05
N TYR A 77 5.28 0.67 15.27
CA TYR A 77 6.66 0.21 15.27
C TYR A 77 7.40 0.60 16.55
N ALA A 78 7.22 1.82 17.05
CA ALA A 78 7.81 2.25 18.30
C ALA A 78 7.38 1.37 19.50
N GLN A 79 6.12 0.93 19.52
CA GLN A 79 5.57 0.13 20.62
C GLN A 79 5.80 -1.37 20.46
N TYR A 80 5.64 -1.93 19.26
CA TYR A 80 5.61 -3.38 19.03
C TYR A 80 6.81 -3.91 18.25
N ARG A 81 7.67 -3.03 17.72
CA ARG A 81 8.84 -3.39 16.88
C ARG A 81 8.47 -4.25 15.66
N THR A 82 7.27 -4.05 15.12
CA THR A 82 6.78 -4.78 13.96
C THR A 82 5.72 -3.98 13.20
N PHE A 83 5.65 -4.17 11.88
CA PHE A 83 4.56 -3.70 11.04
C PHE A 83 3.51 -4.80 10.79
N ASN A 84 3.59 -5.92 11.50
CA ASN A 84 2.61 -6.99 11.36
C ASN A 84 1.39 -6.70 12.23
N ASP A 85 0.29 -6.28 11.60
CA ASP A 85 -0.97 -5.95 12.27
C ASP A 85 -1.53 -7.10 13.11
N ARG A 86 -1.33 -8.37 12.71
CA ARG A 86 -1.80 -9.53 13.47
C ARG A 86 -1.03 -9.79 14.75
N ARG A 87 0.25 -9.41 14.75
CA ARG A 87 1.13 -9.51 15.93
C ARG A 87 1.08 -8.24 16.78
N SER A 88 0.31 -7.24 16.36
CA SER A 88 0.21 -5.94 17.02
C SER A 88 -1.23 -5.41 16.93
N GLU A 89 -1.45 -4.28 16.27
CA GLU A 89 -2.75 -3.65 16.07
C GLU A 89 -2.95 -3.31 14.59
N ASN A 90 -4.22 -3.21 14.14
CA ASN A 90 -4.52 -2.67 12.82
C ASN A 90 -4.07 -1.20 12.73
N HIS A 91 -3.08 -0.93 11.88
CA HIS A 91 -2.44 0.38 11.77
C HIS A 91 -3.36 1.47 11.21
N ALA A 92 -4.33 1.13 10.36
CA ALA A 92 -5.32 2.09 9.86
C ALA A 92 -6.15 2.65 11.01
N LEU A 93 -6.67 1.76 11.86
CA LEU A 93 -7.46 2.15 13.04
C LEU A 93 -6.61 2.87 14.10
N LEU A 94 -5.35 2.46 14.27
CA LEU A 94 -4.41 3.16 15.13
C LEU A 94 -4.12 4.58 14.60
N GLY A 95 -3.97 4.75 13.29
CA GLY A 95 -3.79 6.05 12.64
C GLY A 95 -4.98 6.98 12.88
N LEU A 96 -6.21 6.48 12.77
CA LEU A 96 -7.41 7.26 13.08
C LEU A 96 -7.45 7.73 14.55
N ARG A 97 -7.13 6.84 15.50
CA ARG A 97 -7.04 7.21 16.92
C ARG A 97 -5.99 8.29 17.16
N GLU A 98 -4.84 8.20 16.49
CA GLU A 98 -3.79 9.22 16.59
C GLU A 98 -4.21 10.55 15.99
N LEU A 99 -4.89 10.56 14.84
CA LEU A 99 -5.45 11.77 14.24
C LEU A 99 -6.43 12.49 15.18
N ASP A 100 -7.28 11.73 15.89
CA ASP A 100 -8.22 12.28 16.86
C ASP A 100 -7.51 12.86 18.08
N ARG A 101 -6.57 12.10 18.64
CA ARG A 101 -5.80 12.49 19.82
C ARG A 101 -5.08 13.83 19.63
N VAL A 102 -4.47 14.01 18.47
CA VAL A 102 -3.68 15.21 18.15
C VAL A 102 -4.50 16.31 17.47
N GLY A 103 -5.71 16.01 17.02
CA GLY A 103 -6.59 16.96 16.35
C GLY A 103 -6.06 17.47 15.01
N ALA A 104 -5.29 16.65 14.27
CA ALA A 104 -4.62 17.06 13.02
C ALA A 104 -5.58 17.62 11.96
N LEU A 105 -6.84 17.17 11.94
CA LEU A 105 -7.83 17.56 10.94
C LEU A 105 -8.76 18.70 11.39
N ARG A 106 -8.62 19.25 12.61
CA ARG A 106 -9.60 20.19 13.20
C ARG A 106 -9.83 21.46 12.36
N GLY A 107 -8.84 21.90 11.58
CA GLY A 107 -8.95 23.08 10.71
C GLY A 107 -9.59 22.82 9.35
N LEU A 108 -9.85 21.57 8.99
CA LEU A 108 -10.33 21.21 7.65
C LEU A 108 -11.86 21.23 7.56
N PRO A 109 -12.44 21.51 6.38
CA PRO A 109 -13.86 21.33 6.13
C PRO A 109 -14.33 19.90 6.41
N GLY A 110 -15.53 19.74 6.99
CA GLY A 110 -16.11 18.44 7.32
C GLY A 110 -16.09 17.41 6.18
N PRO A 111 -16.45 17.77 4.92
CA PRO A 111 -16.36 16.85 3.79
C PRO A 111 -14.95 16.33 3.50
N GLU A 112 -13.91 17.14 3.71
CA GLU A 112 -12.51 16.71 3.53
C GLU A 112 -12.08 15.78 4.65
N GLN A 113 -12.50 16.07 5.89
CA GLN A 113 -12.26 15.18 7.03
C GLN A 113 -12.90 13.80 6.80
N SER A 114 -14.13 13.75 6.28
CA SER A 114 -14.81 12.49 5.96
C SER A 114 -14.02 11.68 4.94
N VAL A 115 -13.62 12.29 3.83
CA VAL A 115 -12.83 11.64 2.79
C VAL A 115 -11.50 11.10 3.33
N ILE A 116 -10.77 11.90 4.12
CA ILE A 116 -9.50 11.47 4.71
C ILE A 116 -9.71 10.28 5.65
N ARG A 117 -10.67 10.36 6.57
CA ARG A 117 -10.94 9.30 7.54
C ARG A 117 -11.35 8.00 6.85
N THR A 118 -12.29 8.06 5.92
CA THR A 118 -12.79 6.88 5.20
C THR A 118 -11.68 6.23 4.36
N ALA A 119 -10.86 7.02 3.68
CA ALA A 119 -9.73 6.50 2.92
C ALA A 119 -8.68 5.84 3.83
N LEU A 120 -8.37 6.46 4.98
CA LEU A 120 -7.46 5.89 5.99
C LEU A 120 -8.02 4.61 6.60
N GLU A 121 -9.29 4.56 6.98
CA GLU A 121 -9.91 3.40 7.60
C GLU A 121 -9.79 2.14 6.75
N HIS A 122 -9.91 2.30 5.42
CA HIS A 122 -10.06 1.18 4.50
C HIS A 122 -8.85 0.96 3.58
N HIS A 123 -7.74 1.70 3.73
CA HIS A 123 -6.59 1.54 2.83
C HIS A 123 -5.93 0.15 2.96
N ASN A 124 -5.91 -0.46 4.16
CA ASN A 124 -5.35 -1.80 4.38
C ASN A 124 -6.37 -2.94 4.33
N ALA A 125 -7.66 -2.65 4.14
CA ALA A 125 -8.71 -3.68 4.09
C ALA A 125 -8.51 -4.62 2.90
N CYS A 126 -8.98 -5.87 2.96
CA CYS A 126 -8.95 -6.75 1.78
C CYS A 126 -9.90 -6.24 0.69
N ASP A 127 -11.11 -5.85 1.11
CA ASP A 127 -12.18 -5.36 0.27
C ASP A 127 -12.72 -4.05 0.81
N LEU A 128 -13.07 -3.13 -0.09
CA LEU A 128 -13.78 -1.91 0.27
C LEU A 128 -15.25 -2.25 0.53
N PRO A 129 -15.90 -1.63 1.53
CA PRO A 129 -17.34 -1.79 1.75
C PRO A 129 -18.13 -1.42 0.48
N GLY A 130 -19.07 -2.27 0.06
CA GLY A 130 -19.92 -2.02 -1.11
C GLY A 130 -20.84 -0.81 -0.99
N THR A 131 -20.96 -0.26 0.22
CA THR A 131 -21.71 0.97 0.53
C THR A 131 -20.93 2.25 0.23
N LEU A 132 -19.59 2.19 0.04
CA LEU A 132 -18.80 3.38 -0.28
C LEU A 132 -19.11 3.89 -1.67
N GLN A 133 -19.31 5.20 -1.80
CA GLN A 133 -19.65 5.85 -3.06
C GLN A 133 -18.97 7.22 -3.20
N GLY A 134 -19.06 7.79 -4.41
CA GLY A 134 -18.61 9.15 -4.69
C GLY A 134 -17.14 9.39 -4.32
N ARG A 135 -16.88 10.50 -3.61
CA ARG A 135 -15.52 10.92 -3.25
C ARG A 135 -14.85 9.93 -2.30
N GLU A 136 -15.56 9.42 -1.30
CA GLU A 136 -14.97 8.49 -0.34
C GLU A 136 -14.46 7.21 -1.03
N LEU A 137 -15.24 6.66 -1.97
CA LEU A 137 -14.80 5.51 -2.78
C LEU A 137 -13.60 5.88 -3.66
N LEU A 138 -13.63 7.03 -4.34
CA LEU A 138 -12.56 7.49 -5.22
C LEU A 138 -11.23 7.58 -4.46
N PHE A 139 -11.20 8.31 -3.34
CA PHE A 139 -9.98 8.53 -2.57
C PHE A 139 -9.50 7.26 -1.86
N SER A 140 -10.42 6.38 -1.43
CA SER A 140 -10.05 5.05 -0.91
C SER A 140 -9.37 4.19 -1.97
N ARG A 141 -9.85 4.23 -3.23
CA ARG A 141 -9.19 3.52 -4.34
C ARG A 141 -7.84 4.14 -4.69
N LEU A 142 -7.73 5.47 -4.69
CA LEU A 142 -6.50 6.19 -5.00
C LEU A 142 -5.37 5.80 -4.04
N ILE A 143 -5.65 5.83 -2.73
CA ILE A 143 -4.62 5.49 -1.75
C ILE A 143 -4.22 4.02 -1.82
N ARG A 144 -5.18 3.11 -2.03
CA ARG A 144 -4.89 1.67 -2.18
C ARG A 144 -3.99 1.39 -3.37
N ASP A 145 -4.25 2.01 -4.52
CA ASP A 145 -3.41 1.84 -5.69
C ASP A 145 -2.01 2.44 -5.45
N ALA A 146 -1.93 3.65 -4.91
CA ALA A 146 -0.65 4.33 -4.64
C ALA A 146 0.23 3.56 -3.65
N ASP A 147 -0.36 3.08 -2.54
CA ASP A 147 0.32 2.29 -1.51
C ASP A 147 0.85 0.96 -2.09
N LYS A 148 0.00 0.21 -2.80
CA LYS A 148 0.42 -1.05 -3.42
C LYS A 148 1.51 -0.89 -4.45
N LEU A 149 1.48 0.16 -5.26
CA LEU A 149 2.54 0.42 -6.24
C LEU A 149 3.88 0.63 -5.54
N ASP A 150 3.91 1.35 -4.41
CA ASP A 150 5.15 1.51 -3.64
C ASP A 150 5.61 0.19 -3.01
N ILE A 151 4.69 -0.57 -2.39
CA ILE A 151 5.02 -1.86 -1.78
C ILE A 151 5.52 -2.87 -2.83
N LEU A 152 4.93 -2.89 -4.03
CA LEU A 152 5.41 -3.72 -5.14
C LEU A 152 6.81 -3.30 -5.58
N GLU A 153 7.07 -1.99 -5.70
CA GLU A 153 8.39 -1.47 -6.06
C GLU A 153 9.44 -1.84 -5.01
N MET A 154 9.17 -1.61 -3.73
CA MET A 154 10.05 -1.99 -2.62
C MET A 154 10.28 -3.50 -2.57
N THR A 155 9.24 -4.29 -2.81
CA THR A 155 9.35 -5.76 -2.85
C THR A 155 10.31 -6.19 -3.95
N VAL A 156 10.12 -5.66 -5.16
CA VAL A 156 10.99 -5.95 -6.29
C VAL A 156 12.42 -5.50 -6.03
N GLN A 157 12.62 -4.34 -5.40
CA GLN A 157 13.95 -3.86 -5.01
C GLN A 157 14.59 -4.84 -4.03
N PHE A 158 13.86 -5.31 -3.01
CA PHE A 158 14.37 -6.31 -2.07
C PHE A 158 14.74 -7.63 -2.77
N LEU A 159 13.90 -8.11 -3.69
CA LEU A 159 14.15 -9.37 -4.41
C LEU A 159 15.37 -9.29 -5.34
N THR A 160 15.62 -8.13 -5.94
CA THR A 160 16.72 -7.92 -6.91
C THR A 160 18.01 -7.44 -6.26
N SER A 161 17.93 -6.78 -5.10
CA SER A 161 19.07 -6.25 -4.35
C SER A 161 18.73 -6.26 -2.86
N PRO A 162 18.85 -7.43 -2.19
CA PRO A 162 18.48 -7.58 -0.79
C PRO A 162 19.22 -6.60 0.11
N SER A 163 18.49 -5.96 1.01
CA SER A 163 19.01 -5.04 2.02
C SER A 163 18.31 -5.30 3.35
N GLU A 164 19.06 -5.25 4.45
CA GLU A 164 18.53 -5.36 5.81
C GLU A 164 17.41 -4.35 6.08
N ALA A 165 17.54 -3.13 5.56
CA ALA A 165 16.55 -2.07 5.71
C ALA A 165 15.20 -2.38 5.05
N LEU A 166 15.19 -3.25 4.04
CA LEU A 166 13.99 -3.64 3.30
C LEU A 166 13.41 -4.99 3.73
N LYS A 167 14.09 -5.73 4.62
CA LYS A 167 13.56 -7.01 5.16
C LYS A 167 12.13 -6.90 5.72
N PRO A 168 11.71 -5.81 6.39
CA PRO A 168 10.34 -5.70 6.88
C PRO A 168 9.26 -5.72 5.79
N VAL A 169 9.59 -5.40 4.52
CA VAL A 169 8.64 -5.25 3.41
C VAL A 169 7.97 -6.58 3.03
N LEU A 170 8.75 -7.68 3.02
CA LEU A 170 8.23 -9.03 2.75
C LEU A 170 7.65 -9.73 3.99
N GLY A 171 7.66 -9.05 5.14
CA GLY A 171 7.21 -9.63 6.40
C GLY A 171 8.36 -10.28 7.16
N PRO A 172 8.76 -9.73 8.32
CA PRO A 172 9.79 -10.37 9.12
C PRO A 172 9.26 -11.71 9.64
N ASN A 173 10.07 -12.76 9.47
CA ASN A 173 9.90 -14.12 10.02
C ASN A 173 8.97 -15.08 9.25
N LEU A 174 8.70 -14.83 7.97
CA LEU A 174 8.11 -15.89 7.13
C LEU A 174 9.20 -16.91 6.75
N PRO A 175 8.94 -18.22 6.87
CA PRO A 175 9.89 -19.25 6.46
C PRO A 175 10.06 -19.26 4.94
N ASP A 176 11.31 -19.47 4.50
CA ASP A 176 11.67 -19.67 3.10
C ASP A 176 11.84 -21.17 2.80
N THR A 177 10.72 -21.88 2.69
CA THR A 177 10.70 -23.34 2.47
C THR A 177 10.63 -23.72 1.00
N GLY A 178 10.53 -22.74 0.09
CA GLY A 178 10.24 -22.99 -1.32
C GLY A 178 8.78 -23.35 -1.63
N GLU A 179 7.94 -23.59 -0.62
CA GLU A 179 6.56 -24.04 -0.81
C GLU A 179 5.59 -22.89 -1.11
N CYS A 180 4.61 -23.17 -1.96
CA CYS A 180 3.47 -22.30 -2.26
C CYS A 180 2.18 -22.98 -1.81
N SER A 181 1.38 -22.29 -1.00
CA SER A 181 0.07 -22.77 -0.55
C SER A 181 -0.90 -22.89 -1.73
N THR A 182 -1.48 -24.07 -1.92
CA THR A 182 -2.40 -24.37 -3.04
C THR A 182 -3.56 -23.38 -3.13
N VAL A 183 -4.14 -22.98 -1.99
CA VAL A 183 -5.27 -22.03 -1.94
C VAL A 183 -4.92 -20.68 -2.57
N LEU A 184 -3.69 -20.19 -2.39
CA LEU A 184 -3.25 -18.91 -2.96
C LEU A 184 -3.07 -19.01 -4.47
N VAL A 185 -2.52 -20.13 -4.93
CA VAL A 185 -2.36 -20.41 -6.36
C VAL A 185 -3.72 -20.55 -7.04
N GLU A 186 -4.66 -21.29 -6.45
CA GLU A 186 -6.02 -21.44 -6.95
C GLU A 186 -6.76 -20.11 -7.00
N ASN A 187 -6.63 -19.26 -5.98
CA ASN A 187 -7.20 -17.92 -5.97
C ASN A 187 -6.69 -17.08 -7.14
N LEU A 188 -5.37 -17.11 -7.40
CA LEU A 188 -4.79 -16.41 -8.54
C LEU A 188 -5.38 -16.89 -9.87
N LEU A 189 -5.45 -18.20 -10.09
CA LEU A 189 -6.00 -18.78 -11.32
C LEU A 189 -7.52 -18.54 -11.49
N GLN A 190 -8.23 -18.20 -10.42
CA GLN A 190 -9.66 -17.89 -10.42
C GLN A 190 -9.98 -16.38 -10.41
N GLN A 191 -8.98 -15.51 -10.58
CA GLN A 191 -9.11 -14.04 -10.45
C GLN A 191 -9.65 -13.59 -9.08
N LYS A 192 -9.32 -14.33 -8.03
CA LYS A 192 -9.66 -13.99 -6.65
C LYS A 192 -8.47 -13.36 -5.95
N LYS A 193 -8.75 -12.40 -5.07
CA LYS A 193 -7.76 -11.87 -4.15
C LYS A 193 -7.30 -12.98 -3.22
N CYS A 194 -6.04 -12.90 -2.83
CA CYS A 194 -5.51 -13.72 -1.76
C CYS A 194 -5.71 -13.02 -0.41
N TYR A 195 -5.93 -13.80 0.63
CA TYR A 195 -6.10 -13.28 1.99
C TYR A 195 -4.82 -13.49 2.77
N TYR A 196 -4.52 -12.57 3.68
CA TYR A 196 -3.36 -12.70 4.53
C TYR A 196 -3.42 -13.99 5.37
N ASP A 197 -4.61 -14.51 5.71
CA ASP A 197 -4.78 -15.66 6.66
C ASP A 197 -4.20 -16.95 6.09
N ASP A 198 -4.10 -17.00 4.76
CA ASP A 198 -3.54 -18.13 4.02
C ASP A 198 -2.00 -18.03 3.88
N VAL A 199 -1.38 -16.92 4.27
CA VAL A 199 0.07 -16.70 4.08
C VAL A 199 0.89 -17.37 5.18
N LYS A 200 1.68 -18.38 4.79
CA LYS A 200 2.54 -19.17 5.70
C LYS A 200 4.02 -19.09 5.35
N THR A 201 4.37 -18.83 4.08
CA THR A 201 5.77 -18.79 3.59
C THR A 201 6.10 -17.47 2.89
N LEU A 202 7.39 -17.24 2.60
CA LEU A 202 7.78 -16.09 1.75
C LEU A 202 7.18 -16.17 0.35
N ASN A 203 7.04 -17.37 -0.21
CA ASN A 203 6.42 -17.53 -1.52
C ASN A 203 4.91 -17.26 -1.46
N ASP A 204 4.23 -17.63 -0.38
CA ASP A 204 2.84 -17.24 -0.15
C ASP A 204 2.67 -15.71 -0.12
N ARG A 205 3.63 -14.99 0.51
CA ARG A 205 3.62 -13.53 0.48
C ARG A 205 3.75 -12.98 -0.93
N LYS A 206 4.63 -13.56 -1.76
CA LYS A 206 4.78 -13.18 -3.17
C LYS A 206 3.48 -13.43 -3.95
N LEU A 207 2.82 -14.59 -3.75
CA LEU A 207 1.53 -14.90 -4.36
C LEU A 207 0.42 -13.92 -3.93
N LEU A 208 0.37 -13.56 -2.64
CA LEU A 208 -0.53 -12.54 -2.12
C LEU A 208 -0.31 -11.19 -2.84
N LEU A 209 0.94 -10.76 -3.00
CA LEU A 209 1.28 -9.52 -3.70
C LEU A 209 0.90 -9.56 -5.18
N LEU A 210 1.07 -10.71 -5.86
CA LEU A 210 0.61 -10.88 -7.24
C LEU A 210 -0.91 -10.71 -7.36
N SER A 211 -1.67 -11.17 -6.36
CA SER A 211 -3.14 -11.05 -6.37
C SER A 211 -3.62 -9.59 -6.31
N TRP A 212 -2.77 -8.65 -5.87
CA TRP A 212 -3.11 -7.24 -5.84
C TRP A 212 -3.34 -6.64 -7.22
N LEU A 213 -2.87 -7.29 -8.28
CA LEU A 213 -3.22 -6.94 -9.65
C LEU A 213 -4.74 -6.88 -9.87
N TYR A 214 -5.50 -7.73 -9.19
CA TYR A 214 -6.97 -7.77 -9.25
C TYR A 214 -7.64 -6.61 -8.50
N ASP A 215 -6.88 -5.90 -7.66
CA ASP A 215 -7.37 -4.79 -6.84
C ASP A 215 -6.67 -3.47 -7.19
N LEU A 216 -5.99 -3.40 -8.35
CA LEU A 216 -5.59 -2.13 -8.96
C LEU A 216 -6.79 -1.54 -9.72
N ASN A 217 -7.16 -0.33 -9.32
CA ASN A 217 -8.43 0.31 -9.66
C ASN A 217 -8.31 1.20 -10.89
N PHE A 218 -7.15 1.80 -11.15
CA PHE A 218 -6.99 2.78 -12.22
C PHE A 218 -6.11 2.26 -13.37
N PRO A 219 -6.44 2.61 -14.63
CA PRO A 219 -5.62 2.25 -15.80
C PRO A 219 -4.16 2.69 -15.67
N TYR A 220 -3.91 3.88 -15.09
CA TYR A 220 -2.56 4.36 -14.84
C TYR A 220 -1.77 3.42 -13.93
N SER A 221 -2.37 2.95 -12.84
CA SER A 221 -1.72 2.05 -11.89
C SER A 221 -1.35 0.71 -12.54
N LEU A 222 -2.24 0.15 -13.36
CA LEU A 222 -1.98 -1.06 -14.14
C LEU A 222 -0.86 -0.84 -15.16
N ALA A 223 -0.88 0.30 -15.86
CA ALA A 223 0.15 0.64 -16.85
C ALA A 223 1.52 0.82 -16.18
N GLU A 224 1.57 1.44 -15.01
CA GLU A 224 2.82 1.62 -14.26
C GLU A 224 3.35 0.27 -13.75
N ALA A 225 2.49 -0.59 -13.19
CA ALA A 225 2.88 -1.94 -12.77
C ALA A 225 3.43 -2.78 -13.94
N ALA A 226 2.81 -2.69 -15.12
CA ALA A 226 3.26 -3.35 -16.34
C ALA A 226 4.59 -2.78 -16.84
N ARG A 227 4.70 -1.45 -16.96
CA ARG A 227 5.88 -0.74 -17.45
C ARG A 227 7.11 -1.03 -16.60
N LYS A 228 6.92 -1.13 -15.29
CA LYS A 228 7.99 -1.44 -14.33
C LYS A 228 8.25 -2.95 -14.20
N GLY A 229 7.39 -3.80 -14.77
CA GLY A 229 7.53 -5.26 -14.75
C GLY A 229 7.44 -5.86 -13.35
N TYR A 230 6.61 -5.30 -12.46
CA TYR A 230 6.55 -5.78 -11.07
C TYR A 230 6.09 -7.23 -10.98
N ILE A 231 5.06 -7.59 -11.75
CA ILE A 231 4.51 -8.96 -11.78
C ILE A 231 5.58 -9.96 -12.23
N ASN A 232 6.26 -9.68 -13.35
CA ASN A 232 7.32 -10.54 -13.89
C ASN A 232 8.45 -10.75 -12.87
N LYS A 233 8.95 -9.68 -12.26
CA LYS A 233 10.06 -9.78 -11.30
C LYS A 233 9.69 -10.56 -10.03
N ILE A 234 8.42 -10.50 -9.61
CA ILE A 234 7.95 -11.31 -8.49
C ILE A 234 7.83 -12.78 -8.92
N ILE A 235 7.27 -13.06 -10.11
CA ILE A 235 7.19 -14.41 -10.68
C ILE A 235 8.59 -15.04 -10.84
N ASP A 236 9.56 -14.30 -11.37
CA ASP A 236 10.93 -14.77 -11.57
C ASP A 236 11.64 -15.16 -10.26
N SER A 237 11.14 -14.67 -9.12
CA SER A 237 11.64 -15.00 -7.78
C SER A 237 10.93 -16.19 -7.12
N LEU A 238 9.91 -16.76 -7.76
CA LEU A 238 9.19 -17.95 -7.31
C LEU A 238 9.83 -19.23 -7.91
N PRO A 239 9.56 -20.42 -7.33
CA PRO A 239 10.06 -21.67 -7.89
C PRO A 239 9.54 -21.92 -9.31
N ASP A 240 10.45 -22.28 -10.23
CA ASP A 240 10.08 -22.63 -11.62
C ASP A 240 9.38 -24.00 -11.70
N THR A 241 8.09 -23.98 -11.44
CA THR A 241 7.19 -25.14 -11.50
C THR A 241 6.13 -24.91 -12.57
N GLU A 242 5.53 -25.99 -13.05
CA GLU A 242 4.45 -25.91 -14.05
C GLU A 242 3.27 -25.04 -13.56
N ILE A 243 2.95 -25.13 -12.26
CA ILE A 243 1.85 -24.38 -11.68
C ILE A 243 2.15 -22.87 -11.62
N ILE A 244 3.39 -22.47 -11.30
CA ILE A 244 3.78 -21.06 -11.30
C ILE A 244 3.85 -20.48 -12.71
N ARG A 245 4.33 -21.26 -13.70
CA ARG A 245 4.26 -20.87 -15.12
C ARG A 245 2.82 -20.67 -15.60
N SER A 246 1.89 -21.50 -15.10
CA SER A 246 0.45 -21.35 -15.38
C SER A 246 -0.10 -20.06 -14.76
N VAL A 247 0.29 -19.75 -13.52
CA VAL A 247 -0.05 -18.48 -12.85
C VAL A 247 0.48 -17.27 -13.63
N ASP A 248 1.75 -17.30 -14.07
CA ASP A 248 2.32 -16.22 -14.87
C ASP A 248 1.51 -15.97 -16.15
N CYS A 249 1.32 -17.02 -16.97
CA CYS A 249 0.53 -16.93 -18.20
C CYS A 249 -0.86 -16.31 -17.96
N TYR A 250 -1.52 -16.73 -16.87
CA TYR A 250 -2.82 -16.21 -16.48
C TYR A 250 -2.79 -14.72 -16.09
N LEU A 251 -1.83 -14.32 -15.25
CA LEU A 251 -1.67 -12.93 -14.82
C LEU A 251 -1.30 -12.01 -15.99
N GLN A 252 -0.43 -12.45 -16.90
CA GLN A 252 -0.11 -11.70 -18.11
C GLN A 252 -1.34 -11.51 -19.00
N HIS A 253 -2.13 -12.56 -19.21
CA HIS A 253 -3.38 -12.47 -19.95
C HIS A 253 -4.35 -11.47 -19.31
N TYR A 254 -4.54 -11.54 -18.00
CA TYR A 254 -5.37 -10.61 -17.24
C TYR A 254 -4.89 -9.16 -17.37
N LEU A 255 -3.60 -8.91 -17.13
CA LEU A 255 -2.99 -7.59 -17.20
C LEU A 255 -3.16 -6.99 -18.60
N MET A 256 -2.84 -7.75 -19.65
CA MET A 256 -3.02 -7.31 -21.03
C MET A 256 -4.48 -7.02 -21.37
N GLY A 257 -5.42 -7.83 -20.88
CA GLY A 257 -6.85 -7.60 -21.05
C GLY A 257 -7.30 -6.28 -20.42
N ARG A 258 -6.91 -6.03 -19.16
CA ARG A 258 -7.23 -4.79 -18.44
C ARG A 258 -6.61 -3.55 -19.09
N LEU A 259 -5.36 -3.64 -19.56
CA LEU A 259 -4.68 -2.53 -20.25
C LEU A 259 -5.33 -2.17 -21.60
N ARG A 260 -5.98 -3.13 -22.28
CA ARG A 260 -6.73 -2.86 -23.51
C ARG A 260 -8.06 -2.16 -23.24
N LEU A 261 -8.74 -2.52 -22.14
CA LEU A 261 -10.02 -1.91 -21.74
C LEU A 261 -9.86 -0.51 -21.14
N GLY A 262 -8.67 -0.16 -20.66
CA GLY A 262 -8.36 1.14 -20.08
C GLY A 262 -7.78 2.17 -21.05
N LYS A 263 -7.67 1.84 -22.33
CA LYS A 263 -7.33 2.79 -23.42
C LYS A 263 -8.62 3.35 -24.03
#